data_AF-A0A8S3S709-F1
#
_entry.id   AF-A0A8S3S709-F1
#
_cell.length_a   1.000
_cell.length_b   1.000
_cell.length_c   1.000
_cell.angle_alpha   90.00
_cell.angle_beta   90.00
_cell.angle_gamma   90.00
#
_symmetry.space_group_name_H-M   'P 1'
#
loop_
_entity.id
_entity.type
_entity.pdbx_description
1 polymer ?
#
loop_
_entity_poly.entity_id
_entity_poly.type
_entity_poly.pdbx_seq_one_letter_code
_entity_poly.pdbx_strand_id
1 'polypeptide(L)'
;MHNKDITGTLGALFIGHCSHVTGYLTSIAQQLSVLEGRNCMGKLLCDLQHQIMIMCPLTKQMILNILGSILLVPVTMETFPSMYEILNEALLNHVNTVFDIIPVFLNCSKRLLFWLIKEGDQDVLSQKPNVTTDLIGCIHMIDRLFTLISTHKEEFSKVAVYVVADYVDHVHQHTLLPAVKKALVSAVYKLLDISDKHVLAQLHTVLNQGVKEVFKGLYSDYSNFYKYTGRV
;
A
#
# COMPACT_ATOMS: atom_id res chain seq x y z
N MET A 1 17.67 -35.64 27.88
CA MET A 1 16.44 -35.30 27.14
C MET A 1 15.69 -34.15 27.84
N HIS A 2 16.23 -32.92 27.86
CA HIS A 2 15.57 -31.82 28.60
C HIS A 2 15.81 -30.40 28.03
N ASN A 3 16.16 -30.27 26.74
CA ASN A 3 16.53 -28.97 26.16
C ASN A 3 15.68 -28.54 24.94
N LYS A 4 14.55 -29.20 24.69
CA LYS A 4 13.61 -28.84 23.59
C LYS A 4 12.36 -28.08 24.05
N ASP A 5 12.00 -28.16 25.33
CA ASP A 5 10.77 -27.54 25.85
C ASP A 5 10.96 -26.08 26.32
N ILE A 6 12.19 -25.70 26.69
CA ILE A 6 12.50 -24.34 27.18
C ILE A 6 12.43 -23.32 26.02
N THR A 7 12.90 -23.67 24.84
CA THR A 7 12.82 -22.82 23.64
C THR A 7 11.38 -22.65 23.14
N GLY A 8 10.55 -23.70 23.23
CA GLY A 8 9.13 -23.60 22.92
C GLY A 8 8.37 -22.71 23.90
N THR A 9 8.68 -22.81 25.20
CA THR A 9 8.00 -22.04 26.26
C THR A 9 8.43 -20.57 26.24
N LEU A 10 9.73 -20.26 26.08
CA LEU A 10 10.22 -18.89 25.91
C LEU A 10 9.70 -18.26 24.62
N GLY A 11 9.66 -19.03 23.51
CA GLY A 11 9.08 -18.58 22.25
C GLY A 11 7.60 -18.23 22.40
N ALA A 12 6.81 -19.08 23.06
CA ALA A 12 5.40 -18.82 23.34
C ALA A 12 5.19 -17.61 24.25
N LEU A 13 6.04 -17.41 25.28
CA LEU A 13 5.97 -16.25 26.16
C LEU A 13 6.30 -14.95 25.41
N PHE A 14 7.31 -14.98 24.55
CA PHE A 14 7.73 -13.85 23.73
C PHE A 14 6.66 -13.48 22.71
N ILE A 15 6.06 -14.48 22.04
CA ILE A 15 4.92 -14.30 21.13
C ILE A 15 3.71 -13.75 21.87
N GLY A 16 3.43 -14.22 23.11
CA GLY A 16 2.34 -13.71 23.94
C GLY A 16 2.51 -12.23 24.29
N HIS A 17 3.72 -11.83 24.70
CA HIS A 17 4.05 -10.42 24.96
C HIS A 17 3.93 -9.57 23.69
N CYS A 18 4.48 -10.04 22.58
CA CYS A 18 4.41 -9.35 21.29
C CYS A 18 2.95 -9.23 20.77
N SER A 19 2.11 -10.23 21.00
CA SER A 19 0.67 -10.19 20.68
C SER A 19 -0.09 -9.18 21.55
N HIS A 20 0.24 -9.11 22.83
CA HIS A 20 -0.33 -8.10 23.74
C HIS A 20 0.09 -6.69 23.31
N VAL A 21 1.37 -6.49 23.00
CA VAL A 21 1.90 -5.20 22.51
C VAL A 21 1.19 -4.78 21.21
N THR A 22 1.07 -5.66 20.22
CA THR A 22 0.36 -5.33 18.96
C THR A 22 -1.13 -5.01 19.18
N GLY A 23 -1.80 -5.69 20.12
CA GLY A 23 -3.16 -5.36 20.54
C GLY A 23 -3.27 -3.96 21.16
N TYR A 24 -2.33 -3.60 22.04
CA TYR A 24 -2.24 -2.26 22.63
C TYR A 24 -2.01 -1.18 21.58
N LEU A 25 -1.11 -1.43 20.62
CA LEU A 25 -0.85 -0.49 19.52
C LEU A 25 -2.08 -0.30 18.63
N THR A 26 -2.86 -1.34 18.42
CA THR A 26 -4.13 -1.25 17.69
C THR A 26 -5.15 -0.40 18.44
N SER A 27 -5.24 -0.56 19.78
CA SER A 27 -6.08 0.30 20.62
C SER A 27 -5.63 1.76 20.59
N ILE A 28 -4.32 2.01 20.58
CA ILE A 28 -3.77 3.37 20.45
C ILE A 28 -4.09 3.94 19.06
N ALA A 29 -3.95 3.15 17.99
CA ALA A 29 -4.33 3.56 16.64
C ALA A 29 -5.81 3.96 16.56
N GLN A 30 -6.69 3.18 17.20
CA GLN A 30 -8.13 3.48 17.27
C GLN A 30 -8.39 4.81 17.98
N GLN A 31 -7.70 5.09 19.10
CA GLN A 31 -7.83 6.35 19.81
C GLN A 31 -7.28 7.54 19.00
N LEU A 32 -6.17 7.33 18.27
CA LEU A 32 -5.58 8.34 17.39
C LEU A 32 -6.48 8.68 16.20
N SER A 33 -7.26 7.73 15.69
CA SER A 33 -8.20 7.97 14.59
C SER A 33 -9.30 9.00 14.92
N VAL A 34 -9.58 9.21 16.20
CA VAL A 34 -10.62 10.13 16.71
C VAL A 34 -10.06 11.54 17.01
N LEU A 35 -8.74 11.68 17.12
CA LEU A 35 -8.08 12.90 17.55
C LEU A 35 -7.38 13.58 16.36
N GLU A 36 -8.09 14.51 15.72
CA GLU A 36 -7.53 15.38 14.67
C GLU A 36 -6.35 16.20 15.22
N GLY A 37 -5.11 15.87 14.82
CA GLY A 37 -3.96 16.76 15.05
C GLY A 37 -2.66 16.17 15.63
N ARG A 38 -2.43 14.85 15.61
CA ARG A 38 -1.16 14.27 16.13
C ARG A 38 -0.40 13.42 15.11
N ASN A 39 0.04 14.03 14.00
CA ASN A 39 0.84 13.40 12.96
C ASN A 39 2.12 12.74 13.52
N CYS A 40 2.80 13.39 14.47
CA CYS A 40 4.00 12.84 15.13
C CYS A 40 3.73 11.53 15.89
N MET A 41 2.54 11.39 16.50
CA MET A 41 2.19 10.22 17.30
C MET A 41 1.82 9.03 16.40
N GLY A 42 1.18 9.30 15.26
CA GLY A 42 0.96 8.31 14.20
C GLY A 42 2.27 7.80 13.60
N LYS A 43 3.25 8.70 13.39
CA LYS A 43 4.57 8.31 12.88
C LYS A 43 5.29 7.40 13.87
N LEU A 44 5.39 7.82 15.13
CA LEU A 44 6.04 7.02 16.18
C LEU A 44 5.39 5.64 16.35
N LEU A 45 4.06 5.57 16.20
CA LEU A 45 3.32 4.32 16.20
C LEU A 45 3.74 3.41 15.04
N CYS A 46 3.80 3.94 13.82
CA CYS A 46 4.22 3.16 12.64
C CYS A 46 5.70 2.72 12.75
N ASP A 47 6.59 3.60 13.21
CA ASP A 47 8.01 3.27 13.40
C ASP A 47 8.18 2.12 14.42
N LEU A 48 7.42 2.17 15.52
CA LEU A 48 7.44 1.12 16.54
C LEU A 48 6.86 -0.20 16.02
N GLN A 49 5.81 -0.16 15.19
CA GLN A 49 5.27 -1.34 14.53
C GLN A 49 6.25 -1.97 13.54
N HIS A 50 6.95 -1.14 12.77
CA HIS A 50 8.00 -1.60 11.87
C HIS A 50 9.14 -2.28 12.64
N GLN A 51 9.60 -1.68 13.74
CA GLN A 51 10.61 -2.31 14.61
C GLN A 51 10.13 -3.64 15.21
N ILE A 52 8.87 -3.73 15.64
CA ILE A 52 8.29 -4.99 16.12
C ILE A 52 8.26 -6.05 15.02
N MET A 53 7.94 -5.64 13.78
CA MET A 53 7.91 -6.53 12.63
C MET A 53 9.30 -7.13 12.33
N ILE A 54 10.36 -6.34 12.45
CA ILE A 54 11.74 -6.81 12.24
C ILE A 54 12.22 -7.72 13.39
N MET A 55 11.90 -7.37 14.63
CA MET A 55 12.54 -7.97 15.82
C MET A 55 11.86 -9.24 16.35
N CYS A 56 10.57 -9.47 16.05
CA CYS A 56 9.78 -10.55 16.65
C CYS A 56 9.48 -11.65 15.60
N PRO A 57 9.51 -12.95 15.95
CA PRO A 57 8.97 -13.99 15.08
C PRO A 57 7.45 -13.80 15.00
N LEU A 58 7.01 -13.07 13.97
CA LEU A 58 5.63 -12.64 13.83
C LEU A 58 4.71 -13.81 13.52
N THR A 59 3.63 -13.91 14.29
CA THR A 59 2.50 -14.76 13.92
C THR A 59 1.63 -14.05 12.88
N LYS A 60 0.89 -14.83 12.08
CA LYS A 60 -0.10 -14.31 11.13
C LYS A 60 -1.06 -13.29 11.75
N GLN A 61 -1.51 -13.54 12.99
CA GLN A 61 -2.41 -12.65 13.70
C GLN A 61 -1.77 -11.29 14.04
N MET A 62 -0.48 -11.27 14.38
CA MET A 62 0.23 -10.03 14.66
C MET A 62 0.38 -9.16 13.41
N ILE A 63 0.71 -9.76 12.26
CA ILE A 63 0.80 -9.03 10.99
C ILE A 63 -0.56 -8.45 10.62
N LEU A 64 -1.63 -9.23 10.79
CA LEU A 64 -2.99 -8.75 10.55
C LEU A 64 -3.35 -7.56 11.47
N ASN A 65 -3.00 -7.63 12.75
CA ASN A 65 -3.24 -6.53 13.68
C ASN A 65 -2.44 -5.27 13.31
N ILE A 66 -1.17 -5.43 12.92
CA ILE A 66 -0.32 -4.33 12.47
C ILE A 66 -0.92 -3.68 11.21
N LEU A 67 -1.22 -4.46 10.17
CA LEU A 67 -1.83 -3.94 8.95
C LEU A 67 -3.20 -3.30 9.20
N GLY A 68 -4.02 -3.91 10.07
CA GLY A 68 -5.30 -3.37 10.49
C GLY A 68 -5.16 -2.01 11.19
N SER A 69 -4.15 -1.85 12.04
CA SER A 69 -3.90 -0.58 12.71
C SER A 69 -3.40 0.52 11.77
N ILE A 70 -2.65 0.17 10.72
CA ILE A 70 -2.27 1.12 9.65
C ILE A 70 -3.51 1.70 9.00
N LEU A 71 -4.59 0.91 8.83
CA LEU A 71 -5.86 1.37 8.27
C LEU A 71 -6.54 2.46 9.13
N LEU A 72 -6.22 2.55 10.41
CA LEU A 72 -6.79 3.52 11.34
C LEU A 72 -5.98 4.82 11.41
N VAL A 73 -4.68 4.76 11.15
CA VAL A 73 -3.80 5.94 11.20
C VAL A 73 -3.99 6.78 9.94
N PRO A 74 -4.18 8.12 10.04
CA PRO A 74 -4.29 8.99 8.88
C PRO A 74 -2.95 9.07 8.13
N VAL A 75 -2.99 8.99 6.81
CA VAL A 75 -1.80 9.11 5.96
C VAL A 75 -1.42 10.57 5.84
N THR A 76 -0.15 10.87 6.07
CA THR A 76 0.48 12.20 5.99
C THR A 76 1.91 12.06 5.47
N MET A 77 2.54 13.16 5.05
CA MET A 77 3.94 13.15 4.58
C MET A 77 4.90 12.52 5.59
N GLU A 78 4.63 12.67 6.89
CA GLU A 78 5.48 12.14 7.96
C GLU A 78 5.26 10.64 8.23
N THR A 79 4.04 10.15 8.05
CA THR A 79 3.66 8.76 8.36
C THR A 79 3.80 7.83 7.16
N PHE A 80 3.77 8.40 5.95
CA PHE A 80 3.83 7.66 4.69
C PHE A 80 5.06 6.74 4.59
N PRO A 81 6.30 7.19 4.87
CA PRO A 81 7.47 6.33 4.75
C PRO A 81 7.38 5.11 5.68
N SER A 82 6.95 5.31 6.93
CA SER A 82 6.81 4.26 7.92
C SER A 82 5.73 3.25 7.53
N MET A 83 4.58 3.72 7.02
CA MET A 83 3.53 2.82 6.50
C MET A 83 4.01 2.01 5.30
N TYR A 84 4.76 2.64 4.38
CA TYR A 84 5.38 1.95 3.27
C TYR A 84 6.38 0.88 3.75
N GLU A 85 7.24 1.22 4.70
CA GLU A 85 8.24 0.28 5.24
C GLU A 85 7.57 -0.97 5.81
N ILE A 86 6.50 -0.80 6.59
CA ILE A 86 5.72 -1.95 7.12
C ILE A 86 5.16 -2.81 5.99
N LEU A 87 4.59 -2.20 4.94
CA LEU A 87 4.05 -2.97 3.81
C LEU A 87 5.15 -3.69 3.02
N ASN A 88 6.25 -3.00 2.77
CA ASN A 88 7.39 -3.54 2.05
C ASN A 88 8.01 -4.72 2.82
N GLU A 89 8.22 -4.55 4.12
CA GLU A 89 8.74 -5.58 5.03
C GLU A 89 7.78 -6.78 5.13
N ALA A 90 6.48 -6.54 5.25
CA ALA A 90 5.48 -7.59 5.28
C ALA A 90 5.52 -8.45 4.01
N LEU A 91 5.65 -7.83 2.84
CA LEU A 91 5.68 -8.56 1.56
C LEU A 91 7.04 -9.25 1.33
N LEU A 92 8.17 -8.64 1.75
CA LEU A 92 9.50 -9.23 1.60
C LEU A 92 9.73 -10.43 2.53
N ASN A 93 9.39 -10.29 3.81
CA ASN A 93 9.79 -11.24 4.85
C ASN A 93 8.64 -12.14 5.33
N HIS A 94 7.39 -11.79 4.99
CA HIS A 94 6.20 -12.54 5.42
C HIS A 94 5.21 -12.82 4.28
N VAL A 95 5.73 -13.08 3.08
CA VAL A 95 4.95 -13.28 1.84
C VAL A 95 3.79 -14.27 1.99
N ASN A 96 4.00 -15.44 2.62
CA ASN A 96 2.95 -16.44 2.80
C ASN A 96 1.78 -15.92 3.66
N THR A 97 2.11 -15.15 4.70
CA THR A 97 1.08 -14.49 5.52
C THR A 97 0.35 -13.44 4.70
N VAL A 98 1.07 -12.63 3.91
CA VAL A 98 0.45 -11.62 3.05
C VAL A 98 -0.51 -12.24 2.05
N PHE A 99 -0.18 -13.40 1.47
CA PHE A 99 -1.05 -14.12 0.55
C PHE A 99 -2.40 -14.51 1.16
N ASP A 100 -2.40 -14.88 2.45
CA ASP A 100 -3.63 -15.18 3.16
C ASP A 100 -4.49 -13.94 3.46
N ILE A 101 -3.91 -12.74 3.44
CA ILE A 101 -4.56 -11.48 3.81
C ILE A 101 -4.43 -10.41 2.71
N ILE A 102 -4.30 -10.84 1.45
CA ILE A 102 -4.17 -9.98 0.27
C ILE A 102 -5.15 -8.80 0.27
N PRO A 103 -6.46 -8.98 0.58
CA PRO A 103 -7.39 -7.86 0.59
C PRO A 103 -7.00 -6.74 1.58
N VAL A 104 -6.53 -7.11 2.77
CA VAL A 104 -6.10 -6.16 3.80
C VAL A 104 -4.84 -5.44 3.34
N PHE A 105 -3.86 -6.19 2.86
CA PHE A 105 -2.61 -5.65 2.34
C PHE A 105 -2.84 -4.65 1.20
N LEU A 106 -3.62 -5.04 0.19
CA LEU A 106 -3.95 -4.15 -0.93
C LEU A 106 -4.75 -2.94 -0.48
N ASN A 107 -5.63 -3.06 0.52
CA ASN A 107 -6.35 -1.92 1.05
C ASN A 107 -5.40 -0.89 1.69
N CYS A 108 -4.37 -1.34 2.42
CA CYS A 108 -3.32 -0.46 2.92
C CYS A 108 -2.56 0.21 1.77
N SER A 109 -2.18 -0.54 0.73
CA SER A 109 -1.51 0.02 -0.45
C SER A 109 -2.37 1.04 -1.19
N LYS A 110 -3.68 0.78 -1.34
CA LYS A 110 -4.65 1.69 -1.94
C LYS A 110 -4.75 3.00 -1.18
N ARG A 111 -4.80 2.94 0.17
CA ARG A 111 -4.84 4.16 1.00
C ARG A 111 -3.62 5.05 0.76
N LEU A 112 -2.42 4.47 0.66
CA LEU A 112 -1.22 5.24 0.31
C LEU A 112 -1.34 5.84 -1.09
N LEU A 113 -1.79 5.06 -2.09
CA LEU A 113 -1.99 5.54 -3.45
C LEU A 113 -3.00 6.69 -3.52
N PHE A 114 -4.15 6.59 -2.85
CA PHE A 114 -5.18 7.63 -2.88
C PHE A 114 -4.72 8.91 -2.21
N TRP A 115 -3.97 8.78 -1.12
CA TRP A 115 -3.37 9.93 -0.49
C TRP A 115 -2.41 10.66 -1.43
N LEU A 116 -1.60 9.94 -2.22
CA LEU A 116 -0.74 10.55 -3.24
C LEU A 116 -1.52 11.25 -4.35
N ILE A 117 -2.66 10.69 -4.77
CA ILE A 117 -3.53 11.33 -5.77
C ILE A 117 -4.09 12.64 -5.20
N LYS A 118 -4.59 12.61 -3.96
CA LYS A 118 -5.18 13.78 -3.31
C LYS A 118 -4.16 14.90 -3.08
N GLU A 119 -2.97 14.57 -2.56
CA GLU A 119 -1.90 15.56 -2.35
C GLU A 119 -1.25 16.01 -3.67
N GLY A 120 -1.36 15.20 -4.72
CA GLY A 120 -0.88 15.50 -6.07
C GLY A 120 -1.81 16.36 -6.91
N ASP A 121 -2.98 16.73 -6.37
CA ASP A 121 -3.93 17.62 -7.02
C ASP A 121 -3.30 19.00 -7.23
N GLN A 122 -3.46 19.55 -8.42
CA GLN A 122 -2.89 20.82 -8.85
C GLN A 122 -3.36 21.97 -7.95
N ASP A 123 -4.61 21.94 -7.49
CA ASP A 123 -5.15 22.99 -6.61
C ASP A 123 -4.47 22.94 -5.23
N VAL A 124 -4.17 21.74 -4.73
CA VAL A 124 -3.45 21.53 -3.46
C VAL A 124 -1.99 21.96 -3.59
N LEU A 125 -1.31 21.56 -4.66
CA LEU A 125 0.10 21.87 -4.89
C LEU A 125 0.35 23.35 -5.20
N SER A 126 -0.61 24.04 -5.82
CA SER A 126 -0.52 25.49 -6.08
C SER A 126 -0.34 26.31 -4.79
N GLN A 127 -0.85 25.78 -3.67
CA GLN A 127 -0.75 26.41 -2.35
C GLN A 127 0.55 26.03 -1.62
N LYS A 128 1.25 24.98 -2.06
CA LYS A 128 2.42 24.39 -1.37
C LYS A 128 3.49 23.86 -2.34
N PRO A 129 4.14 24.72 -3.14
CA PRO A 129 5.04 24.28 -4.22
C PRO A 129 6.27 23.49 -3.74
N ASN A 130 6.77 23.78 -2.52
CA ASN A 130 7.94 23.11 -1.95
C ASN A 130 7.71 21.61 -1.61
N VAL A 131 6.44 21.17 -1.56
CA VAL A 131 6.06 19.79 -1.19
C VAL A 131 6.18 18.82 -2.36
N THR A 132 6.31 19.33 -3.60
CA THR A 132 6.32 18.52 -4.82
C THR A 132 7.46 17.49 -4.83
N THR A 133 8.65 17.86 -4.36
CA THR A 133 9.81 16.95 -4.32
C THR A 133 9.60 15.77 -3.36
N ASP A 134 9.09 16.05 -2.16
CA ASP A 134 8.82 15.03 -1.14
C ASP A 134 7.69 14.10 -1.59
N LEU A 135 6.67 14.65 -2.25
CA LEU A 135 5.58 13.88 -2.85
C LEU A 135 6.09 12.90 -3.92
N ILE A 136 6.98 13.36 -4.80
CA ILE A 136 7.61 12.49 -5.82
C ILE A 136 8.44 11.39 -5.16
N GLY A 137 9.15 11.70 -4.06
CA GLY A 137 9.82 10.69 -3.24
C GLY A 137 8.85 9.61 -2.74
N CYS A 138 7.69 10.00 -2.23
CA CYS A 138 6.64 9.07 -1.79
C CYS A 138 6.04 8.24 -2.96
N ILE A 139 5.88 8.84 -4.14
CA ILE A 139 5.45 8.13 -5.35
C ILE A 139 6.46 7.06 -5.74
N HIS A 140 7.76 7.35 -5.66
CA HIS A 140 8.81 6.35 -5.94
C HIS A 140 8.78 5.18 -4.96
N MET A 141 8.38 5.39 -3.70
CA MET A 141 8.18 4.29 -2.74
C MET A 141 7.02 3.40 -3.18
N ILE A 142 5.86 3.97 -3.55
CA ILE A 142 4.73 3.18 -4.07
C ILE A 142 5.08 2.47 -5.38
N ASP A 143 5.83 3.11 -6.26
CA ASP A 143 6.33 2.50 -7.49
C ASP A 143 7.19 1.26 -7.21
N ARG A 144 8.05 1.31 -6.18
CA ARG A 144 8.82 0.16 -5.70
C ARG A 144 7.94 -0.92 -5.08
N LEU A 145 6.94 -0.54 -4.28
CA LEU A 145 5.98 -1.49 -3.71
C LEU A 145 5.23 -2.25 -4.81
N PHE A 146 4.76 -1.55 -5.84
CA PHE A 146 4.05 -2.17 -6.96
C PHE A 146 4.98 -3.01 -7.84
N THR A 147 6.25 -2.65 -7.93
CA THR A 147 7.29 -3.52 -8.51
C THR A 147 7.42 -4.81 -7.71
N LEU A 148 7.49 -4.74 -6.38
CA LEU A 148 7.56 -5.93 -5.54
C LEU A 148 6.30 -6.80 -5.67
N ILE A 149 5.10 -6.20 -5.65
CA ILE A 149 3.83 -6.90 -5.93
C ILE A 149 3.88 -7.61 -7.29
N SER A 150 4.47 -6.97 -8.32
CA SER A 150 4.56 -7.56 -9.66
C SER A 150 5.41 -8.82 -9.72
N THR A 151 6.33 -9.03 -8.78
CA THR A 151 7.10 -10.27 -8.67
C THR A 151 6.26 -11.47 -8.21
N HIS A 152 5.09 -11.22 -7.59
CA HIS A 152 4.14 -12.21 -7.08
C HIS A 152 2.86 -12.26 -7.95
N LYS A 153 3.04 -12.37 -9.27
CA LYS A 153 1.93 -12.27 -10.23
C LYS A 153 0.84 -13.32 -10.02
N GLU A 154 1.19 -14.54 -9.65
CA GLU A 154 0.21 -15.64 -9.52
C GLU A 154 -0.86 -15.33 -8.48
N GLU A 155 -0.45 -14.71 -7.38
CA GLU A 155 -1.29 -14.35 -6.25
C GLU A 155 -2.04 -13.03 -6.46
N PHE A 156 -1.39 -12.05 -7.10
CA PHE A 156 -1.96 -10.70 -7.25
C PHE A 156 -2.69 -10.43 -8.58
N SER A 157 -2.49 -11.23 -9.63
CA SER A 157 -3.04 -10.98 -10.98
C SER A 157 -4.57 -10.80 -11.02
N LYS A 158 -5.30 -11.50 -10.15
CA LYS A 158 -6.77 -11.43 -10.07
C LYS A 158 -7.29 -10.19 -9.36
N VAL A 159 -6.46 -9.53 -8.57
CA VAL A 159 -6.86 -8.45 -7.65
C VAL A 159 -6.18 -7.11 -7.92
N ALA A 160 -5.01 -7.10 -8.57
CA ALA A 160 -4.24 -5.90 -8.87
C ALA A 160 -5.03 -4.90 -9.72
N VAL A 161 -5.84 -5.40 -10.65
CA VAL A 161 -6.73 -4.59 -11.51
C VAL A 161 -7.74 -3.75 -10.72
N TYR A 162 -8.15 -4.16 -9.52
CA TYR A 162 -9.04 -3.35 -8.68
C TYR A 162 -8.33 -2.12 -8.11
N VAL A 163 -7.02 -2.19 -7.87
CA VAL A 163 -6.22 -1.00 -7.50
C VAL A 163 -6.14 -0.03 -8.69
N VAL A 164 -6.01 -0.55 -9.91
CA VAL A 164 -6.03 0.25 -11.14
C VAL A 164 -7.40 0.91 -11.34
N ALA A 165 -8.49 0.17 -11.10
CA ALA A 165 -9.85 0.69 -11.18
C ALA A 165 -10.05 1.89 -10.26
N ASP A 166 -9.66 1.74 -8.99
CA ASP A 166 -9.80 2.82 -8.02
C ASP A 166 -8.89 4.01 -8.36
N TYR A 167 -7.68 3.76 -8.87
CA TYR A 167 -6.80 4.83 -9.36
C TYR A 167 -7.50 5.68 -10.44
N VAL A 168 -8.13 5.02 -11.42
CA VAL A 168 -8.82 5.72 -12.50
C VAL A 168 -10.01 6.53 -11.97
N ASP A 169 -10.77 5.97 -11.03
CA ASP A 169 -11.89 6.68 -10.39
C ASP A 169 -11.41 7.94 -9.66
N HIS A 170 -10.33 7.84 -8.88
CA HIS A 170 -9.78 8.98 -8.17
C HIS A 170 -9.15 10.03 -9.11
N VAL A 171 -8.42 9.62 -10.15
CA VAL A 171 -7.84 10.58 -11.12
C VAL A 171 -8.92 11.22 -12.00
N HIS A 172 -10.09 10.61 -12.14
CA HIS A 172 -11.23 11.27 -12.78
C HIS A 172 -11.77 12.44 -11.93
N GLN A 173 -11.62 12.37 -10.61
CA GLN A 173 -12.10 13.37 -9.64
C GLN A 173 -11.05 14.45 -9.31
N HIS A 174 -9.77 14.19 -9.60
CA HIS A 174 -8.64 15.05 -9.22
C HIS A 174 -7.83 15.51 -10.43
N THR A 175 -7.44 16.79 -10.45
CA THR A 175 -6.61 17.32 -11.54
C THR A 175 -5.14 17.26 -11.14
N LEU A 176 -4.47 16.16 -11.46
CA LEU A 176 -3.07 15.95 -11.07
C LEU A 176 -2.09 16.84 -11.85
N LEU A 177 -1.08 17.35 -11.14
CA LEU A 177 0.08 17.99 -11.78
C LEU A 177 0.75 17.01 -12.76
N PRO A 178 1.13 17.42 -14.00
CA PRO A 178 1.65 16.51 -15.02
C PRO A 178 2.84 15.65 -14.57
N ALA A 179 3.76 16.21 -13.78
CA ALA A 179 4.91 15.48 -13.25
C ALA A 179 4.49 14.35 -12.28
N VAL A 180 3.54 14.64 -11.38
CA VAL A 180 2.98 13.68 -10.42
C VAL A 180 2.18 12.61 -11.16
N LYS A 181 1.32 13.01 -12.11
CA LYS A 181 0.54 12.09 -12.95
C LYS A 181 1.45 11.11 -13.67
N LYS A 182 2.52 11.59 -14.31
CA LYS A 182 3.48 10.73 -15.03
C LYS A 182 4.12 9.69 -14.11
N ALA A 183 4.55 10.09 -12.91
CA ALA A 183 5.17 9.19 -11.95
C ALA A 183 4.17 8.13 -11.41
N LEU A 184 2.93 8.53 -11.10
CA LEU A 184 1.89 7.61 -10.65
C LEU A 184 1.46 6.62 -11.74
N VAL A 185 1.31 7.09 -12.99
CA VAL A 185 0.96 6.23 -14.13
C VAL A 185 2.00 5.12 -14.32
N SER A 186 3.30 5.45 -14.18
CA SER A 186 4.38 4.46 -14.23
C SER A 186 4.22 3.36 -13.16
N ALA A 187 3.82 3.72 -11.94
CA ALA A 187 3.57 2.73 -10.89
C ALA A 187 2.36 1.85 -11.23
N VAL A 188 1.25 2.45 -11.67
CA VAL A 188 0.00 1.75 -11.99
C VAL A 188 0.16 0.80 -13.18
N TYR A 189 1.02 1.12 -14.14
CA TYR A 189 1.34 0.24 -15.27
C TYR A 189 1.93 -1.11 -14.84
N LYS A 190 2.66 -1.16 -13.73
CA LYS A 190 3.17 -2.43 -13.18
C LYS A 190 2.05 -3.35 -12.70
N LEU A 191 0.99 -2.78 -12.14
CA LEU A 191 -0.20 -3.53 -11.73
C LEU A 191 -1.03 -3.98 -12.94
N LEU A 192 -1.13 -3.14 -13.97
CA LEU A 192 -1.76 -3.53 -15.23
C LEU A 192 -1.03 -4.69 -15.91
N ASP A 193 0.30 -4.74 -15.83
CA ASP A 193 1.12 -5.78 -16.48
C ASP A 193 0.90 -7.18 -15.90
N ILE A 194 0.66 -7.26 -14.59
CA ILE A 194 0.35 -8.52 -13.92
C ILE A 194 -1.13 -8.90 -13.97
N SER A 195 -2.02 -7.96 -14.29
CA SER A 195 -3.47 -8.16 -14.24
C SER A 195 -3.96 -9.16 -15.29
N ASP A 196 -4.90 -10.02 -14.88
CA ASP A 196 -5.49 -11.01 -15.78
C ASP A 196 -6.40 -10.38 -16.84
N LYS A 197 -6.34 -10.90 -18.07
CA LYS A 197 -7.09 -10.39 -19.23
C LYS A 197 -8.60 -10.50 -19.05
N HIS A 198 -9.09 -11.56 -18.40
CA HIS A 198 -10.51 -11.73 -18.14
C HIS A 198 -11.01 -10.69 -17.14
N VAL A 199 -10.24 -10.42 -16.07
CA VAL A 199 -10.64 -9.42 -15.08
C VAL A 199 -10.57 -8.00 -15.67
N LEU A 200 -9.60 -7.72 -16.54
CA LEU A 200 -9.55 -6.46 -17.31
C LEU A 200 -10.78 -6.29 -18.23
N ALA A 201 -11.22 -7.36 -18.91
CA ALA A 201 -12.42 -7.33 -19.73
C ALA A 201 -13.69 -7.12 -18.90
N GLN A 202 -13.78 -7.74 -17.73
CA GLN A 202 -14.88 -7.53 -16.78
C GLN A 202 -14.91 -6.08 -16.29
N LEU A 203 -13.75 -5.49 -15.97
CA LEU A 203 -13.67 -4.11 -15.50
C LEU A 203 -14.29 -3.12 -16.50
N HIS A 204 -14.05 -3.31 -17.80
CA HIS A 204 -14.69 -2.49 -18.85
C HIS A 204 -16.23 -2.54 -18.84
N THR A 205 -16.83 -3.58 -18.28
CA THR A 205 -18.30 -3.71 -18.20
C THR A 205 -18.89 -3.10 -16.94
N VAL A 206 -18.13 -3.06 -15.85
CA VAL A 206 -18.60 -2.64 -14.52
C VAL A 206 -18.38 -1.14 -14.27
N LEU A 207 -17.38 -0.52 -14.91
CA LEU A 207 -17.08 0.90 -14.70
C LEU A 207 -18.16 1.82 -15.29
N ASN A 208 -18.48 2.88 -14.55
CA ASN A 208 -19.34 3.99 -14.99
C ASN A 208 -18.76 4.65 -16.26
N GLN A 209 -19.62 5.20 -17.11
CA GLN A 209 -19.25 5.66 -18.46
C GLN A 209 -18.05 6.64 -18.48
N GLY A 210 -18.00 7.61 -17.56
CA GLY A 210 -16.88 8.57 -17.46
C GLY A 210 -15.55 7.92 -17.06
N VAL A 211 -15.56 7.10 -16.01
CA VAL A 211 -14.38 6.36 -15.51
C VAL A 211 -13.89 5.36 -16.57
N LYS A 212 -14.81 4.77 -17.33
CA LYS A 212 -14.51 3.84 -18.43
C LYS A 212 -13.72 4.50 -19.56
N GLU A 213 -13.96 5.77 -19.86
CA GLU A 213 -13.19 6.51 -20.87
C GLU A 213 -11.76 6.79 -20.40
N VAL A 214 -11.60 7.21 -19.14
CA VAL A 214 -10.28 7.40 -18.54
C VAL A 214 -9.49 6.09 -18.52
N PHE A 215 -10.14 4.98 -18.16
CA PHE A 215 -9.52 3.65 -18.19
C PHE A 215 -9.12 3.22 -19.61
N LYS A 216 -9.97 3.47 -20.62
CA LYS A 216 -9.64 3.17 -22.03
C LYS A 216 -8.41 3.94 -22.51
N GLY A 217 -8.32 5.24 -22.17
CA GLY A 217 -7.14 6.06 -22.45
C GLY A 217 -5.89 5.46 -21.80
N LEU A 218 -5.96 5.20 -20.49
CA LEU A 218 -4.86 4.60 -19.73
C LEU A 218 -4.40 3.25 -20.31
N TYR A 219 -5.34 2.37 -20.66
CA TYR A 219 -5.03 1.04 -21.21
C TYR A 219 -4.45 1.11 -22.63
N SER A 220 -4.95 2.04 -23.45
CA SER A 220 -4.40 2.32 -24.78
C SER A 220 -2.95 2.81 -24.66
N ASP A 221 -2.68 3.76 -23.77
CA ASP A 221 -1.33 4.29 -23.55
C ASP A 221 -0.38 3.22 -23.00
N TYR A 222 -0.83 2.41 -22.04
CA TYR A 222 -0.08 1.24 -21.57
C TYR A 222 0.25 0.29 -22.73
N SER A 223 -0.75 -0.03 -23.56
CA SER A 223 -0.59 -0.97 -24.66
C SER A 223 0.34 -0.45 -25.75
N ASN A 224 0.37 0.85 -26.02
CA ASN A 224 1.17 1.43 -27.10
C ASN A 224 2.60 1.78 -26.66
N PHE A 225 2.78 2.26 -25.43
CA PHE A 225 4.06 2.87 -25.00
C PHE A 225 4.80 2.06 -23.94
N TYR A 226 4.10 1.33 -23.08
CA TYR A 226 4.72 0.62 -21.95
C TYR A 226 4.94 -0.87 -22.22
N LYS A 227 3.92 -1.55 -22.76
CA LYS A 227 4.02 -2.98 -23.05
C LYS A 227 5.00 -3.30 -24.18
N TYR A 228 5.13 -2.40 -25.16
CA TYR A 228 6.06 -2.58 -26.29
C TYR A 228 7.52 -2.21 -25.97
N THR A 229 7.78 -1.45 -24.91
CA THR A 229 9.15 -1.08 -24.50
C THR A 229 9.87 -2.18 -23.71
N GLY A 230 9.17 -3.25 -23.32
CA GLY A 230 9.75 -4.44 -22.67
C GLY A 230 10.35 -5.50 -23.60
N ARG A 231 10.47 -5.24 -24.91
CA ARG A 231 11.29 -6.05 -25.83
C ARG A 231 12.60 -5.33 -26.14
N VAL A 232 13.62 -5.53 -25.29
CA VAL A 232 15.02 -5.38 -25.67
C VAL A 232 15.80 -6.55 -25.10
#